data_AF-A0A2V6JRL1-F1
#
_entry.id   AF-A0A2V6JRL1-F1
#
_cell.length_a   1.000
_cell.length_b   1.000
_cell.length_c   1.000
_cell.angle_alpha   90.00
_cell.angle_beta   90.00
_cell.angle_gamma   90.00
#
_symmetry.space_group_name_H-M   'P 1'
#
loop_
_entity.id
_entity.type
_entity.pdbx_description
1 polymer ?
#
loop_
_entity_poly.entity_id
_entity_poly.type
_entity_poly.pdbx_seq_one_letter_code
_entity_poly.pdbx_strand_id
1 'polypeptide(L)'
;MEPDETFMQEALRLATKARAAEEVPIGAVVVREGKIIDATAHAEMLALTAAEAAVGDWRLTDCDLYVTKEPCPMCAGAIVHTRIRRVIFGCADIRAGAAGTVMNLLQHNALNHRCLITSAVLDTECAALLQDFFRKKRHGAEQIDGG
;
A
#
# COMPACT_ATOMS: atom_id res chain seq x y z
N MET A 1 11.97 4.77 17.01
CA MET A 1 11.12 4.48 15.84
C MET A 1 10.50 5.77 15.41
N GLU A 2 10.72 6.14 14.16
CA GLU A 2 10.00 7.27 13.59
C GLU A 2 8.50 6.96 13.51
N PRO A 3 7.60 7.95 13.56
CA PRO A 3 6.15 7.73 13.48
C PRO A 3 5.76 6.88 12.26
N ASP A 4 6.43 7.08 11.12
CA ASP A 4 6.11 6.39 9.86
C ASP A 4 6.44 4.89 9.91
N GLU A 5 7.54 4.50 10.56
CA GLU A 5 7.90 3.08 10.76
C GLU A 5 6.84 2.35 11.59
N THR A 6 6.25 3.02 12.58
CA THR A 6 5.22 2.43 13.46
C THR A 6 3.97 2.04 12.68
N PHE A 7 3.49 2.93 11.82
CA PHE A 7 2.32 2.65 10.99
C PHE A 7 2.65 1.67 9.86
N MET A 8 3.86 1.72 9.31
CA MET A 8 4.30 0.74 8.31
C MET A 8 4.42 -0.68 8.88
N GLN A 9 4.84 -0.83 10.15
CA GLN A 9 4.82 -2.13 10.83
C GLN A 9 3.41 -2.71 10.94
N GLU A 10 2.40 -1.86 11.18
CA GLU A 10 1.01 -2.32 11.19
C GLU A 10 0.54 -2.74 9.79
N ALA A 11 0.93 -1.99 8.74
CA ALA A 11 0.70 -2.41 7.36
C ALA A 11 1.38 -3.75 7.02
N LEU A 12 2.62 -3.98 7.49
CA LEU A 12 3.34 -5.26 7.35
C LEU A 12 2.63 -6.41 8.09
N ARG A 13 2.03 -6.13 9.25
CA ARG A 13 1.23 -7.11 9.98
C ARG A 13 0.02 -7.55 9.16
N LEU A 14 -0.66 -6.62 8.49
CA LEU A 14 -1.78 -6.93 7.58
C LEU A 14 -1.31 -7.68 6.33
N ALA A 15 -0.19 -7.27 5.74
CA ALA A 15 0.42 -7.97 4.61
C ALA A 15 0.78 -9.43 4.96
N THR A 16 1.23 -9.67 6.20
CA THR A 16 1.51 -11.01 6.71
C THR A 16 0.23 -11.85 6.82
N LYS A 17 -0.91 -11.25 7.16
CA LYS A 17 -2.22 -11.94 7.15
C LYS A 17 -2.64 -12.31 5.72
N ALA A 18 -2.52 -11.39 4.76
CA ALA A 18 -2.78 -11.67 3.34
C ALA A 18 -1.92 -12.85 2.85
N ARG A 19 -0.62 -12.86 3.20
CA ARG A 19 0.27 -13.98 2.91
C ARG A 19 -0.24 -15.32 3.47
N ALA A 20 -0.71 -15.32 4.70
CA ALA A 20 -1.22 -16.51 5.38
C ALA A 20 -2.53 -17.03 4.75
N ALA A 21 -3.30 -16.15 4.11
CA ALA A 21 -4.47 -16.47 3.30
C ALA A 21 -4.13 -16.85 1.83
N GLU A 22 -2.84 -17.03 1.51
CA GLU A 22 -2.32 -17.29 0.16
C GLU A 22 -2.59 -16.17 -0.88
N GLU A 23 -2.87 -14.96 -0.42
CA GLU A 23 -3.05 -13.76 -1.22
C GLU A 23 -1.71 -13.00 -1.38
N VAL A 24 -1.63 -12.12 -2.39
CA VAL A 24 -0.43 -11.29 -2.59
C VAL A 24 -0.20 -10.43 -1.33
N PRO A 25 0.98 -10.48 -0.70
CA PRO A 25 1.18 -9.96 0.64
C PRO A 25 1.39 -8.44 0.64
N ILE A 26 0.29 -7.72 0.47
CA ILE A 26 0.24 -6.26 0.54
C ILE A 26 -0.73 -5.88 1.66
N GLY A 27 -0.35 -4.92 2.47
CA GLY A 27 -1.19 -4.36 3.53
C GLY A 27 -1.15 -2.86 3.49
N ALA A 28 -2.24 -2.23 3.94
CA ALA A 28 -2.28 -0.78 4.12
C ALA A 28 -3.07 -0.37 5.35
N VAL A 29 -2.74 0.82 5.86
CA VAL A 29 -3.48 1.50 6.92
C VAL A 29 -3.68 2.96 6.55
N VAL A 30 -4.82 3.52 6.95
CA VAL A 30 -5.10 4.95 6.85
C VAL A 30 -5.04 5.57 8.24
N VAL A 31 -4.26 6.64 8.35
CA VAL A 31 -4.01 7.34 9.61
C VAL A 31 -4.54 8.76 9.52
N ARG A 32 -5.28 9.19 10.54
CA ARG A 32 -5.75 10.56 10.73
C ARG A 32 -5.36 11.01 12.14
N GLU A 33 -4.72 12.17 12.24
CA GLU A 33 -4.28 12.74 13.55
C GLU A 33 -3.47 11.74 14.41
N GLY A 34 -2.60 10.96 13.76
CA GLY A 34 -1.75 9.97 14.43
C GLY A 34 -2.49 8.72 14.92
N LYS A 35 -3.74 8.52 14.52
CA LYS A 35 -4.54 7.33 14.84
C LYS A 35 -4.91 6.58 13.58
N ILE A 36 -4.80 5.25 13.63
CA ILE A 36 -5.30 4.38 12.57
C ILE A 36 -6.83 4.43 12.61
N ILE A 37 -7.42 4.88 11.51
CA ILE A 37 -8.88 4.91 11.33
C ILE A 37 -9.37 3.76 10.46
N ASP A 38 -8.45 3.15 9.69
CA ASP A 38 -8.71 1.93 8.95
C ASP A 38 -7.44 1.07 8.77
N ALA A 39 -7.63 -0.24 8.74
CA ALA A 39 -6.59 -1.25 8.56
C ALA A 39 -7.15 -2.45 7.77
N THR A 40 -6.69 -2.66 6.54
CA THR A 40 -7.14 -3.77 5.69
C THR A 40 -6.00 -4.59 5.08
N ALA A 41 -6.26 -5.89 4.91
CA ALA A 41 -5.39 -6.81 4.18
C ALA A 41 -5.90 -6.96 2.73
N HIS A 42 -5.94 -5.87 1.95
CA HIS A 42 -6.07 -5.84 0.48
C HIS A 42 -6.30 -4.42 -0.08
N ALA A 43 -5.40 -3.87 -0.88
CA ALA A 43 -4.26 -3.12 -0.37
C ALA A 43 -4.67 -1.65 -0.11
N GLU A 44 -5.04 -0.85 -1.11
CA GLU A 44 -5.38 0.56 -0.87
C GLU A 44 -6.88 0.85 -1.03
N MET A 45 -7.55 0.20 -1.99
CA MET A 45 -8.96 0.51 -2.29
C MET A 45 -9.92 0.23 -1.13
N LEU A 46 -9.76 -0.92 -0.46
CA LEU A 46 -10.54 -1.22 0.74
C LEU A 46 -10.21 -0.25 1.86
N ALA A 47 -8.93 0.11 1.98
CA ALA A 47 -8.50 1.00 3.04
C ALA A 47 -9.06 2.42 2.89
N LEU A 48 -9.08 2.93 1.65
CA LEU A 48 -9.73 4.19 1.30
C LEU A 48 -11.22 4.13 1.61
N THR A 49 -11.94 3.11 1.13
CA THR A 49 -13.39 2.99 1.33
C THR A 49 -13.76 2.97 2.82
N ALA A 50 -13.01 2.22 3.63
CA ALA A 50 -13.24 2.16 5.06
C ALA A 50 -12.85 3.46 5.79
N ALA A 51 -11.79 4.14 5.33
CA ALA A 51 -11.45 5.47 5.81
C ALA A 51 -12.52 6.52 5.48
N GLU A 52 -13.11 6.49 4.29
CA GLU A 52 -14.22 7.37 3.91
C GLU A 52 -15.42 7.18 4.85
N ALA A 53 -15.75 5.93 5.16
CA ALA A 53 -16.80 5.60 6.12
C ALA A 53 -16.47 6.09 7.54
N ALA A 54 -15.22 5.94 7.99
CA ALA A 54 -14.77 6.39 9.31
C ALA A 54 -14.73 7.92 9.44
N VAL A 55 -14.38 8.61 8.36
CA VAL A 55 -14.35 10.09 8.30
C VAL A 55 -15.75 10.67 8.12
N GLY A 56 -16.66 9.95 7.45
CA GLY A 56 -17.97 10.45 7.06
C GLY A 56 -17.92 11.38 5.84
N ASP A 57 -16.83 11.36 5.07
CA ASP A 57 -16.61 12.13 3.84
C ASP A 57 -15.72 11.31 2.90
N TRP A 58 -15.93 11.45 1.59
CA TRP A 58 -15.05 10.87 0.57
C TRP A 58 -13.71 11.62 0.47
N ARG A 59 -13.65 12.85 1.00
CA ARG A 59 -12.40 13.63 1.08
C ARG A 59 -11.60 13.24 2.32
N LEU A 60 -10.47 12.60 2.09
CA LEU A 60 -9.49 12.17 3.07
C LEU A 60 -8.30 13.15 3.18
N THR A 61 -8.57 14.45 3.07
CA THR A 61 -7.57 15.54 2.98
C THR A 61 -6.61 15.61 4.17
N ASP A 62 -7.01 15.11 5.35
CA ASP A 62 -6.20 15.09 6.57
C ASP A 62 -5.64 13.69 6.89
N CYS A 63 -5.73 12.76 5.94
CA CYS A 63 -5.33 11.37 6.13
C CYS A 63 -4.02 11.05 5.40
N ASP A 64 -3.21 10.22 6.04
CA ASP A 64 -2.00 9.62 5.47
C ASP A 64 -2.26 8.13 5.20
N LEU A 65 -1.87 7.65 4.02
CA LEU A 65 -1.95 6.26 3.64
C LEU A 65 -0.57 5.61 3.76
N TYR A 66 -0.47 4.51 4.51
CA TYR A 66 0.73 3.68 4.58
C TYR A 66 0.46 2.38 3.85
N VAL A 67 1.31 1.99 2.89
CA VAL A 67 1.15 0.77 2.10
C VAL A 67 2.48 0.06 1.92
N THR A 68 2.52 -1.27 2.08
CA THR A 68 3.80 -2.01 2.05
C THR A 68 4.47 -2.03 0.66
N LYS A 69 3.71 -1.79 -0.41
CA LYS A 69 4.19 -1.77 -1.79
C LYS A 69 3.72 -0.51 -2.49
N GLU A 70 4.55 0.05 -3.36
CA GLU A 70 4.20 1.22 -4.17
C GLU A 70 2.84 1.05 -4.88
N PRO A 71 1.95 2.06 -4.81
CA PRO A 71 0.65 2.01 -5.46
C PRO A 71 0.74 1.82 -6.98
N CYS A 72 -0.15 0.98 -7.51
CA CYS A 72 -0.32 0.84 -8.97
C CYS A 72 -1.18 1.99 -9.54
N PRO A 73 -1.34 2.11 -10.88
CA PRO A 73 -2.07 3.23 -11.48
C PRO A 73 -3.52 3.35 -11.00
N MET A 74 -4.19 2.22 -10.77
CA MET A 74 -5.57 2.18 -10.25
C MET A 74 -5.64 2.82 -8.86
N CYS A 75 -4.81 2.33 -7.92
CA CYS A 75 -4.79 2.82 -6.55
C CYS A 75 -4.31 4.27 -6.49
N ALA A 76 -3.28 4.64 -7.24
CA ALA A 76 -2.80 6.02 -7.32
C ALA A 76 -3.87 7.00 -7.83
N GLY A 77 -4.68 6.59 -8.82
CA GLY A 77 -5.83 7.38 -9.26
C GLY A 77 -6.87 7.56 -8.15
N ALA A 78 -7.23 6.49 -7.44
CA ALA A 78 -8.17 6.54 -6.32
C ALA A 78 -7.67 7.43 -5.16
N ILE A 79 -6.38 7.34 -4.83
CA ILE A 79 -5.73 8.18 -3.81
C ILE A 79 -5.84 9.68 -4.18
N VAL A 80 -5.60 10.03 -5.45
CA VAL A 80 -5.78 11.40 -5.95
C VAL A 80 -7.24 11.84 -5.82
N HIS A 81 -8.19 10.98 -6.21
CA HIS A 81 -9.61 11.28 -6.14
C HIS A 81 -10.10 11.48 -4.71
N THR A 82 -9.65 10.66 -3.77
CA THR A 82 -10.00 10.72 -2.34
C THR A 82 -9.22 11.80 -1.57
N ARG A 83 -8.32 12.52 -2.22
CA ARG A 83 -7.59 13.67 -1.63
C ARG A 83 -6.64 13.32 -0.49
N ILE A 84 -6.11 12.11 -0.44
CA ILE A 84 -5.11 11.72 0.58
C ILE A 84 -3.98 12.76 0.65
N ARG A 85 -3.59 13.13 1.88
CA ARG A 85 -2.56 14.14 2.13
C ARG A 85 -1.18 13.65 1.73
N ARG A 86 -0.83 12.46 2.22
CA ARG A 86 0.49 11.85 2.08
C ARG A 86 0.36 10.35 1.85
N VAL A 87 1.15 9.84 0.92
CA VAL A 87 1.32 8.41 0.69
C VAL A 87 2.71 8.00 1.15
N ILE A 88 2.75 7.04 2.05
CA ILE A 88 3.96 6.47 2.61
C ILE A 88 4.01 5.02 2.15
N PHE A 89 5.06 4.63 1.44
CA PHE A 89 5.17 3.24 0.99
C PHE A 89 6.53 2.61 1.29
N GLY A 90 6.50 1.28 1.43
CA GLY A 90 7.68 0.47 1.64
C GLY A 90 8.46 0.28 0.36
N CYS A 91 8.28 -0.86 -0.30
CA CYS A 91 9.07 -1.19 -1.48
C CYS A 91 8.49 -0.65 -2.79
N ALA A 92 9.37 -0.22 -3.69
CA ALA A 92 9.02 0.20 -5.04
C ALA A 92 8.41 -0.96 -5.88
N ASP A 93 7.53 -0.61 -6.83
CA ASP A 93 7.03 -1.56 -7.85
C ASP A 93 7.64 -1.25 -9.21
N ILE A 94 8.70 -1.98 -9.56
CA ILE A 94 9.43 -1.82 -10.82
C ILE A 94 8.61 -2.17 -12.07
N ARG A 95 7.44 -2.81 -11.93
CA ARG A 95 6.59 -3.20 -13.06
C ARG A 95 5.40 -2.26 -13.25
N ALA A 96 4.82 -1.77 -12.18
CA ALA A 96 3.57 -0.99 -12.24
C ALA A 96 3.50 0.19 -11.26
N GLY A 97 4.60 0.58 -10.61
CA GLY A 97 4.60 1.67 -9.64
C GLY A 97 4.19 3.02 -10.23
N ALA A 98 3.15 3.64 -9.66
CA ALA A 98 2.56 4.88 -10.12
C ALA A 98 2.75 6.06 -9.14
N ALA A 99 3.67 5.91 -8.18
CA ALA A 99 4.05 6.95 -7.21
C ALA A 99 5.52 7.40 -7.40
N GLY A 100 6.14 7.11 -8.54
CA GLY A 100 7.50 7.52 -8.86
C GLY A 100 8.30 6.55 -9.72
N THR A 101 7.99 5.25 -9.69
CA THR A 101 8.84 4.25 -10.36
C THR A 101 8.62 4.16 -11.87
N VAL A 102 7.40 3.83 -12.31
CA VAL A 102 7.06 3.77 -13.74
C VAL A 102 6.41 5.07 -14.19
N MET A 103 5.56 5.63 -13.34
CA MET A 103 4.91 6.92 -13.51
C MET A 103 4.66 7.56 -12.14
N ASN A 104 4.25 8.83 -12.12
CA ASN A 104 3.91 9.53 -10.89
C ASN A 104 2.56 10.24 -11.04
N LEU A 105 1.48 9.50 -10.81
CA LEU A 105 0.11 10.04 -10.82
C LEU A 105 -0.13 10.91 -9.59
N LEU A 106 0.45 10.55 -8.44
CA LEU A 106 0.25 11.25 -7.18
C LEU A 106 0.73 12.71 -7.19
N GLN A 107 1.64 13.06 -8.09
CA GLN A 107 2.16 14.42 -8.27
C GLN A 107 2.00 14.95 -9.70
N HIS A 108 1.16 14.33 -10.53
CA HIS A 108 1.00 14.73 -11.93
C HIS A 108 0.40 16.13 -12.08
N ASN A 109 0.99 16.96 -12.96
CA ASN A 109 0.64 18.38 -13.06
C ASN A 109 -0.80 18.68 -13.50
N ALA A 110 -1.39 17.81 -14.32
CA ALA A 110 -2.73 17.99 -14.85
C ALA A 110 -3.85 17.54 -13.89
N LEU A 111 -3.51 16.89 -12.77
CA LEU A 111 -4.51 16.41 -11.82
C LEU A 111 -4.82 17.46 -10.76
N ASN A 112 -6.03 17.38 -10.21
CA ASN A 112 -6.60 18.41 -9.32
C ASN A 112 -6.23 18.23 -7.84
N HIS A 113 -5.43 17.22 -7.49
CA HIS A 113 -4.89 16.96 -6.16
C HIS A 113 -3.46 16.44 -6.31
N ARG A 114 -2.62 16.71 -5.30
CA ARG A 114 -1.27 16.15 -5.23
C ARG A 114 -0.99 15.66 -3.82
N CYS A 115 -0.40 14.48 -3.75
CA CYS A 115 -0.01 13.87 -2.48
C CYS A 115 1.46 14.16 -2.20
N LEU A 116 1.79 14.36 -0.92
CA LEU A 116 3.15 14.17 -0.45
C LEU A 116 3.52 12.69 -0.57
N ILE A 117 4.79 12.39 -0.84
CA ILE A 117 5.26 11.01 -1.00
C ILE A 117 6.46 10.79 -0.08
N THR A 118 6.39 9.75 0.75
CA THR A 118 7.53 9.19 1.47
C THR A 118 7.72 7.75 0.99
N SER A 119 8.86 7.43 0.41
CA SER A 119 9.17 6.09 -0.09
C SER A 119 10.17 5.37 0.80
N ALA A 120 10.34 4.06 0.58
CA ALA A 120 11.36 3.23 1.19
C ALA A 120 11.26 3.06 2.73
N VAL A 121 10.07 3.23 3.31
CA VAL A 121 9.88 2.99 4.76
C VAL A 121 9.78 1.49 5.02
N LEU A 122 10.74 0.92 5.74
CA LEU A 122 10.87 -0.54 5.92
C LEU A 122 10.90 -1.29 4.58
N ASP A 123 11.61 -0.73 3.59
CA ASP A 123 11.73 -1.24 2.22
C ASP A 123 12.14 -2.72 2.19
N THR A 124 13.17 -3.07 2.97
CA THR A 124 13.74 -4.42 2.97
C THR A 124 12.74 -5.45 3.47
N GLU A 125 12.02 -5.14 4.56
CA GLU A 125 10.99 -6.00 5.14
C GLU A 125 9.79 -6.17 4.21
N CYS A 126 9.36 -5.07 3.58
CA CYS A 126 8.28 -5.07 2.61
C CYS A 126 8.63 -5.91 1.37
N ALA A 127 9.83 -5.72 0.83
CA ALA A 127 10.31 -6.46 -0.33
C ALA A 127 10.47 -7.95 -0.02
N ALA A 128 11.04 -8.30 1.14
CA ALA A 128 11.25 -9.68 1.56
C ALA A 128 9.93 -10.47 1.59
N LEU A 129 8.85 -9.86 2.10
CA LEU A 129 7.56 -10.51 2.20
C LEU A 129 6.98 -10.90 0.82
N LEU A 130 7.07 -10.00 -0.17
CA LEU A 130 6.64 -10.23 -1.55
C LEU A 130 7.53 -11.27 -2.25
N GLN A 131 8.85 -11.15 -2.11
CA GLN A 131 9.80 -12.08 -2.72
C GLN A 131 9.60 -13.50 -2.21
N ASP A 132 9.42 -13.66 -0.90
CA ASP A 132 9.15 -14.94 -0.26
C ASP A 132 7.85 -15.59 -0.78
N PHE A 133 6.79 -14.80 -0.94
CA PHE A 133 5.51 -15.28 -1.47
C PHE A 133 5.64 -15.81 -2.90
N PHE A 134 6.22 -15.02 -3.80
CA PHE A 134 6.39 -15.44 -5.20
C PHE A 134 7.41 -16.57 -5.36
N ARG A 135 8.45 -16.64 -4.51
CA ARG A 135 9.38 -17.77 -4.49
C ARG A 135 8.66 -19.07 -4.14
N LYS A 136 7.81 -19.07 -3.11
CA LYS A 136 7.00 -20.24 -2.73
C LYS A 136 6.02 -20.66 -3.81
N LYS A 137 5.32 -19.70 -4.47
CA LYS A 137 4.40 -20.01 -5.58
C LYS A 137 5.10 -20.64 -6.78
N ARG A 138 6.34 -20.22 -7.12
CA ARG A 138 7.13 -20.84 -8.20
C ARG A 138 7.51 -22.29 -7.89
N HIS A 139 8.06 -22.55 -6.70
CA HIS A 139 8.47 -23.91 -6.32
C HIS A 139 7.30 -24.87 -6.07
N GLY A 140 6.11 -24.35 -5.74
CA GLY A 140 4.89 -25.17 -5.63
C GLY A 140 4.35 -25.63 -6.99
N ALA A 141 4.59 -24.89 -8.08
CA ALA A 141 4.15 -25.25 -9.41
C ALA A 141 4.98 -26.39 -10.04
N GLU A 142 6.23 -26.59 -9.60
CA GLU A 142 7.12 -27.66 -10.10
C GLU A 142 6.79 -29.07 -9.56
N GLN A 143 5.88 -29.21 -8.60
CA GLN A 143 5.50 -30.53 -8.06
C GLN A 143 4.25 -31.15 -8.71
N ILE A 144 3.59 -30.46 -9.64
CA ILE A 144 2.31 -30.91 -10.22
C ILE A 144 2.45 -31.59 -11.60
N ASP A 145 3.61 -31.43 -12.27
CA ASP A 145 3.85 -31.95 -13.63
C ASP A 145 4.73 -33.22 -13.66
N GLY A 146 4.79 -33.97 -12.56
CA GLY A 146 5.67 -35.14 -12.40
C GLY A 146 4.99 -36.45 -11.98
N GLY A 147 3.67 -36.59 -12.21
CA GLY A 147 2.88 -37.80 -11.88
C GLY A 147 2.35 -38.51 -13.12
#